data_AF-A0A9W7FZX7-F1
#
_entry.id   AF-A0A9W7FZX7-F1
#
_cell.length_a   1.000
_cell.length_b   1.000
_cell.length_c   1.000
_cell.angle_alpha   90.00
_cell.angle_beta   90.00
_cell.angle_gamma   90.00
#
_symmetry.space_group_name_H-M   'P 1'
#
loop_
_entity.id
_entity.type
_entity.pdbx_description
1 polymer ?
#
loop_
_entity_poly.entity_id
_entity_poly.type
_entity_poly.pdbx_seq_one_letter_code
_entity_poly.pdbx_strand_id
1 'polypeptide(L)'
;MLPPLLRSKYPSNDHGRIPDFIKSYVLLSHVEDEDERLRILGEEFSKGDELRPPSDIHAYMPGVGGTSPFLDPSSVPFCKEITSNIDVITKEFNAVLEHLSQDDDGADGPSKAGFKSLTSMNYQSGWSTLCTHVNGHPSPTFPSHLTPTLSSILSKIPVAGRICGFNRQLPSSGIAPHTDGNAMWLTLQ
;
A
#
# COMPACT_ATOMS: atom_id res chain seq x y z
N MET A 1 5.45 -3.77 18.60
CA MET A 1 5.83 -2.37 18.94
C MET A 1 5.03 -1.46 18.02
N LEU A 2 4.27 -0.49 18.54
CA LEU A 2 3.49 0.43 17.68
C LEU A 2 4.42 1.29 16.80
N PRO A 3 4.04 1.70 15.58
CA PRO A 3 4.77 2.69 14.80
C PRO A 3 4.96 4.02 15.58
N PRO A 4 6.05 4.79 15.35
CA PRO A 4 6.32 6.04 16.06
C PRO A 4 5.15 7.04 16.08
N LEU A 5 4.43 7.17 14.96
CA LEU A 5 3.23 8.01 14.84
C LEU A 5 2.13 7.61 15.83
N LEU A 6 1.92 6.31 16.03
CA LEU A 6 0.91 5.78 16.94
C LEU A 6 1.34 5.79 18.41
N ARG A 7 2.65 5.73 18.70
CA ARG A 7 3.17 5.78 20.09
C ARG A 7 2.94 7.12 20.78
N SER A 8 2.96 8.23 20.04
CA SER A 8 2.75 9.57 20.60
C SER A 8 1.36 9.69 21.27
N LYS A 9 0.36 9.00 20.73
CA LYS A 9 -1.04 9.05 21.17
C LYS A 9 -1.44 7.86 22.03
N TYR A 10 -0.81 6.70 21.82
CA TYR A 10 -1.00 5.48 22.61
C TYR A 10 0.32 5.06 23.27
N PRO A 11 0.79 5.84 24.28
CA PRO A 11 2.10 5.65 24.88
C PRO A 11 2.23 4.36 25.71
N SER A 12 1.12 3.74 26.11
CA SER A 12 1.13 2.46 26.81
C SER A 12 0.83 1.30 25.85
N ASN A 13 1.61 0.22 25.95
CA ASN A 13 1.36 -1.08 25.31
C ASN A 13 0.13 -1.80 25.90
N ASP A 14 -0.89 -1.05 26.34
CA ASP A 14 -2.07 -1.62 26.94
C ASP A 14 -2.96 -2.20 25.84
N HIS A 15 -2.76 -3.48 25.56
CA HIS A 15 -3.45 -4.24 24.51
C HIS A 15 -4.99 -4.16 24.60
N GLY A 16 -5.54 -3.71 25.74
CA GLY A 16 -6.95 -3.43 25.95
C GLY A 16 -7.52 -2.20 25.22
N ARG A 17 -6.68 -1.34 24.60
CA ARG A 17 -7.13 -0.12 23.88
C ARG A 17 -7.15 -0.22 22.35
N ILE A 18 -6.77 -1.36 21.78
CA ILE A 18 -6.97 -1.65 20.34
C ILE A 18 -8.45 -1.50 19.94
N PRO A 19 -9.45 -1.84 20.78
CA PRO A 19 -10.85 -1.53 20.50
C PRO A 19 -11.14 -0.02 20.37
N ASP A 20 -10.48 0.85 21.13
CA ASP A 20 -10.67 2.30 21.02
C ASP A 20 -9.94 2.90 19.80
N PHE A 21 -8.84 2.28 19.36
CA PHE A 21 -8.19 2.54 18.07
C PHE A 21 -9.17 2.26 16.91
N ILE A 22 -9.87 1.12 16.94
CA ILE A 22 -10.90 0.77 15.95
C ILE A 22 -12.13 1.68 16.07
N LYS A 23 -12.50 2.15 17.27
CA LYS A 23 -13.62 3.10 17.44
C LYS A 23 -13.37 4.49 16.85
N SER A 24 -12.12 4.86 16.59
CA SER A 24 -11.79 6.12 15.91
C SER A 24 -11.82 6.02 14.38
N TYR A 25 -11.95 4.82 13.82
CA TYR A 25 -12.11 4.61 12.40
C TYR A 25 -13.50 5.07 11.95
N VAL A 26 -13.53 5.97 10.96
CA VAL A 26 -14.79 6.42 10.37
C VAL A 26 -14.81 6.03 8.90
N LEU A 27 -15.83 5.25 8.52
CA LEU A 27 -16.22 5.06 7.13
C LEU A 27 -16.96 6.30 6.67
N LEU A 28 -16.25 7.20 6.00
CA LEU A 28 -16.82 8.44 5.47
C LEU A 28 -17.81 8.17 4.33
N SER A 29 -17.73 7.00 3.68
CA SER A 29 -18.74 6.57 2.70
C SER A 29 -20.15 6.40 3.28
N HIS A 30 -20.28 6.35 4.60
CA HIS A 30 -21.58 6.29 5.29
C HIS A 30 -22.00 7.62 5.92
N VAL A 31 -21.21 8.68 5.73
CA VAL A 31 -21.55 10.04 6.17
C VAL A 31 -22.15 10.77 4.98
N GLU A 32 -23.47 10.90 4.95
CA GLU A 32 -24.20 11.54 3.85
C GLU A 32 -24.06 13.07 3.86
N ASP A 33 -23.86 13.66 5.04
CA ASP A 33 -23.72 15.11 5.22
C ASP A 33 -22.28 15.58 4.98
N GLU A 34 -22.12 16.49 4.01
CA GLU A 34 -20.79 16.97 3.59
C GLU A 34 -20.12 17.83 4.67
N ASP A 35 -20.88 18.64 5.40
CA ASP A 35 -20.35 19.50 6.46
C ASP A 35 -19.82 18.66 7.64
N GLU A 36 -20.56 17.61 8.03
CA GLU A 36 -20.12 16.64 9.03
C GLU A 36 -18.88 15.87 8.55
N ARG A 37 -18.82 15.48 7.28
CA ARG A 37 -17.64 14.82 6.69
C ARG A 37 -16.41 15.73 6.74
N LEU A 38 -16.55 17.00 6.36
CA LEU A 38 -15.48 17.99 6.45
C LEU A 38 -15.04 18.24 7.90
N ARG A 39 -16.01 18.28 8.84
CA ARG A 39 -15.71 18.39 10.28
C ARG A 39 -14.89 17.22 10.81
N ILE A 40 -15.20 16.00 10.37
CA ILE A 40 -14.47 14.78 10.75
C ILE A 40 -13.05 14.77 10.17
N LEU A 41 -12.90 15.16 8.90
CA LEU A 41 -11.60 15.27 8.24
C LEU A 41 -10.71 16.37 8.87
N GLY A 42 -11.33 17.39 9.47
CA GLY A 42 -10.65 18.48 10.16
C GLY A 42 -9.99 19.49 9.21
N GLU A 43 -9.27 20.46 9.79
CA GLU A 43 -8.62 21.55 9.05
C GLU A 43 -7.50 21.06 8.10
N GLU A 44 -6.94 19.87 8.33
CA GLU A 44 -5.86 19.30 7.51
C GLU A 44 -6.27 18.98 6.06
N PHE A 45 -7.57 18.80 5.81
CA PHE A 45 -8.13 18.58 4.47
C PHE A 45 -9.00 19.76 4.01
N SER A 46 -8.83 20.93 4.65
CA SER A 46 -9.56 22.14 4.29
C SER A 46 -9.33 22.51 2.82
N LYS A 47 -10.40 23.04 2.19
CA LYS A 47 -10.59 23.28 0.75
C LYS A 47 -9.30 23.76 0.06
N GLY A 48 -8.65 22.91 -0.73
CA GLY A 48 -7.51 23.33 -1.57
C GLY A 48 -6.47 22.27 -1.94
N ASP A 49 -6.49 21.06 -1.37
CA ASP A 49 -5.59 19.99 -1.82
C ASP A 49 -6.13 19.34 -3.11
N GLU A 50 -5.72 19.88 -4.26
CA GLU A 50 -6.08 19.37 -5.60
C GLU A 50 -5.64 17.91 -5.82
N LEU A 51 -4.66 17.42 -5.06
CA LEU A 51 -4.16 16.05 -5.17
C LEU A 51 -4.98 15.06 -4.32
N ARG A 52 -5.73 15.55 -3.33
CA ARG A 52 -6.53 14.73 -2.41
C ARG A 52 -7.88 15.38 -2.11
N PRO A 53 -8.83 15.38 -3.07
CA PRO A 53 -10.15 15.92 -2.86
C PRO A 53 -10.85 15.25 -1.65
N PRO A 54 -11.46 16.02 -0.73
CA PRO A 54 -12.20 15.45 0.41
C PRO A 54 -13.29 14.45 0.01
N SER A 55 -13.90 14.65 -1.18
CA SER A 55 -14.92 13.77 -1.77
C SER A 55 -14.44 12.34 -2.01
N ASP A 56 -13.13 12.15 -2.16
CA ASP A 56 -12.55 10.88 -2.56
C ASP A 56 -12.05 10.07 -1.35
N ILE A 57 -12.00 10.68 -0.16
CA ILE A 57 -11.60 10.01 1.10
C ILE A 57 -12.78 9.25 1.70
N HIS A 58 -12.80 7.92 1.61
CA HIS A 58 -13.88 7.07 2.11
C HIS A 58 -13.58 6.38 3.44
N ALA A 59 -12.32 6.39 3.88
CA ALA A 59 -11.85 5.83 5.13
C ALA A 59 -10.88 6.79 5.82
N TYR A 60 -11.18 7.19 7.05
CA TYR A 60 -10.37 8.14 7.79
C TYR A 60 -10.13 7.70 9.23
N MET A 61 -8.90 7.96 9.71
CA MET A 61 -8.52 7.76 11.09
C MET A 61 -7.95 9.08 11.65
N PRO A 62 -8.65 9.75 12.57
CA PRO A 62 -8.24 11.04 13.10
C PRO A 62 -6.97 10.94 13.97
N GLY A 63 -6.03 11.85 13.71
CA GLY A 63 -4.82 12.00 14.52
C GLY A 63 -3.77 10.90 14.30
N VAL A 64 -3.64 10.42 13.07
CA VAL A 64 -2.50 9.58 12.61
C VAL A 64 -1.20 10.38 12.41
N GLY A 65 -1.22 11.69 12.69
CA GLY A 65 -0.08 12.61 12.60
C GLY A 65 -0.23 13.59 11.44
N GLY A 66 0.72 14.53 11.32
CA GLY A 66 0.71 15.53 10.27
C GLY A 66 0.71 14.88 8.89
N THR A 67 -0.18 15.35 8.01
CA THR A 67 -0.31 14.83 6.66
C THR A 67 0.71 15.48 5.74
N SER A 68 1.51 14.67 5.06
CA SER A 68 2.40 15.12 3.98
C SER A 68 2.25 14.16 2.81
N PRO A 69 2.16 14.65 1.56
CA PRO A 69 2.12 13.76 0.38
C PRO A 69 3.39 12.92 0.25
N PHE A 70 4.52 13.42 0.77
CA PHE A 70 5.79 12.72 0.78
C PHE A 70 6.40 12.73 2.18
N LEU A 71 6.87 11.56 2.62
CA LEU A 71 7.60 11.41 3.88
C LEU A 71 9.07 11.10 3.60
N ASP A 72 9.95 11.54 4.49
CA ASP A 72 11.36 11.19 4.41
C ASP A 72 11.52 9.67 4.66
N PRO A 73 12.02 8.88 3.68
CA PRO A 73 12.20 7.44 3.87
C PRO A 73 13.15 7.10 5.02
N SER A 74 14.04 8.01 5.43
CA SER A 74 14.93 7.81 6.59
C SER A 74 14.15 7.68 7.91
N SER A 75 12.95 8.26 7.98
CA SER A 75 12.06 8.19 9.14
C SER A 75 11.39 6.81 9.30
N VAL A 76 11.54 5.95 8.30
CA VAL A 76 10.88 4.65 8.21
C VAL A 76 11.95 3.54 8.14
N PRO A 77 12.21 2.80 9.24
CA PRO A 77 13.33 1.85 9.33
C PRO A 77 13.39 0.81 8.20
N PHE A 78 12.23 0.37 7.69
CA PHE A 78 12.18 -0.64 6.63
C PHE A 78 12.61 -0.10 5.26
N CYS A 79 12.47 1.20 4.99
CA CYS A 79 12.92 1.79 3.72
C CYS A 79 14.44 1.65 3.58
N LYS A 80 15.18 1.81 4.69
CA LYS A 80 16.63 1.61 4.71
C LYS A 80 17.00 0.16 4.43
N GLU A 81 16.27 -0.80 5.00
CA GLU A 81 16.54 -2.23 4.81
C GLU A 81 16.27 -2.66 3.36
N ILE A 82 15.17 -2.21 2.75
CA ILE A 82 14.87 -2.45 1.33
C ILE A 82 15.95 -1.81 0.44
N THR A 83 16.30 -0.55 0.69
CA THR A 83 17.30 0.18 -0.10
C THR A 83 18.67 -0.52 -0.06
N SER A 84 19.13 -0.94 1.12
CA SER A 84 20.41 -1.65 1.26
C SER A 84 20.45 -3.02 0.60
N ASN A 85 19.31 -3.60 0.25
CA ASN A 85 19.19 -4.91 -0.38
C ASN A 85 18.64 -4.85 -1.81
N ILE A 86 18.51 -3.67 -2.41
CA ILE A 86 17.81 -3.49 -3.69
C ILE A 86 18.41 -4.32 -4.83
N ASP A 87 19.74 -4.47 -4.87
CA ASP A 87 20.42 -5.29 -5.87
C ASP A 87 20.11 -6.78 -5.73
N VAL A 88 19.99 -7.25 -4.48
CA VAL A 88 19.62 -8.64 -4.19
C VAL A 88 18.15 -8.88 -4.52
N ILE A 89 17.26 -7.97 -4.10
CA ILE A 89 15.83 -8.01 -4.41
C ILE A 89 15.60 -8.00 -5.93
N THR A 90 16.38 -7.24 -6.68
CA THR A 90 16.31 -7.21 -8.15
C THR A 90 16.68 -8.55 -8.76
N LYS A 91 17.73 -9.21 -8.27
CA LYS A 91 18.13 -10.55 -8.72
C LYS A 91 17.07 -11.60 -8.36
N GLU A 92 16.53 -11.54 -7.15
CA GLU A 92 15.42 -12.40 -6.71
C GLU A 92 14.19 -12.23 -7.60
N PHE A 93 13.84 -10.98 -7.95
CA PHE A 93 12.76 -10.68 -8.88
C PHE A 93 13.00 -11.26 -10.28
N ASN A 94 14.22 -11.15 -10.81
CA ASN A 94 14.54 -11.75 -12.11
C ASN A 94 14.40 -13.28 -12.07
N ALA A 95 14.82 -13.94 -10.99
CA ALA A 95 14.61 -15.39 -10.82
C ALA A 95 13.12 -15.76 -10.80
N VAL A 96 12.27 -14.91 -10.21
CA VAL A 96 10.81 -15.06 -10.27
C VAL A 96 10.30 -14.95 -11.71
N LEU A 97 10.76 -13.96 -12.47
CA LEU A 97 10.36 -13.79 -13.87
C LEU A 97 10.78 -15.00 -14.73
N GLU A 98 12.01 -15.49 -14.55
CA GLU A 98 12.51 -16.68 -15.24
C GLU A 98 11.65 -17.90 -14.90
N HIS A 99 11.36 -18.14 -13.61
CA HIS A 99 10.50 -19.23 -13.18
C HIS A 99 9.09 -19.15 -13.80
N LEU A 100 8.47 -17.96 -13.76
CA LEU A 100 7.13 -17.76 -14.30
C LEU A 100 7.08 -17.84 -15.84
N SER A 101 8.20 -17.63 -16.52
CA SER A 101 8.30 -17.77 -17.98
C SER A 101 8.40 -19.22 -18.45
N GLN A 102 8.80 -20.14 -17.57
CA GLN A 102 8.95 -21.57 -17.89
C GLN A 102 7.61 -22.31 -17.96
N ASP A 103 6.55 -21.77 -17.34
CA ASP A 103 5.20 -22.34 -17.33
C ASP A 103 4.33 -21.91 -18.55
N ASP A 104 4.94 -21.27 -19.56
CA ASP A 104 4.25 -20.62 -20.68
C ASP A 104 4.26 -21.45 -21.99
N ASP A 105 3.57 -22.58 -21.97
CA ASP A 105 3.42 -23.50 -23.13
C ASP A 105 2.27 -23.11 -24.11
N GLY A 106 1.83 -21.85 -24.17
CA GLY A 106 0.69 -21.51 -25.03
C GLY A 106 0.48 -20.03 -25.37
N ALA A 107 0.71 -19.70 -26.65
CA ALA A 107 0.08 -18.72 -27.56
C ALA A 107 -0.36 -17.30 -27.13
N ASP A 108 -0.47 -16.96 -25.84
CA ASP A 108 -1.13 -15.72 -25.37
C ASP A 108 -0.26 -14.84 -24.44
N GLY A 109 1.00 -14.61 -24.82
CA GLY A 109 1.81 -13.45 -24.41
C GLY A 109 2.02 -13.18 -22.90
N PRO A 110 2.71 -12.07 -22.54
CA PRO A 110 3.23 -11.77 -21.19
C PRO A 110 2.17 -11.46 -20.09
N SER A 111 0.93 -11.89 -20.30
CA SER A 111 -0.20 -11.76 -19.36
C SER A 111 -0.17 -12.78 -18.22
N LYS A 112 0.67 -13.84 -18.31
CA LYS A 112 0.60 -14.99 -17.40
C LYS A 112 1.66 -15.05 -16.28
N ALA A 113 2.63 -14.13 -16.23
CA ALA A 113 3.60 -14.05 -15.13
C ALA A 113 2.99 -13.57 -13.79
N GLY A 114 1.71 -13.86 -13.52
CA GLY A 114 1.00 -13.49 -12.31
C GLY A 114 0.70 -12.00 -12.13
N PHE A 115 1.10 -11.15 -13.08
CA PHE A 115 0.80 -9.72 -13.07
C PHE A 115 -0.67 -9.47 -13.34
N LYS A 116 -1.36 -8.86 -12.38
CA LYS A 116 -2.80 -8.57 -12.46
C LYS A 116 -3.05 -7.08 -12.25
N SER A 117 -4.08 -6.57 -12.92
CA SER A 117 -4.70 -5.29 -12.53
C SER A 117 -5.52 -5.55 -11.27
N LEU A 118 -5.22 -4.83 -10.18
CA LEU A 118 -5.79 -5.10 -8.85
C LEU A 118 -6.83 -4.08 -8.41
N THR A 119 -7.02 -3.02 -9.20
CA THR A 119 -8.05 -2.01 -8.98
C THR A 119 -8.72 -1.73 -10.32
N SER A 120 -10.00 -1.35 -10.29
CA SER A 120 -10.76 -0.96 -11.50
C SER A 120 -10.04 0.16 -12.28
N MET A 121 -9.39 1.07 -11.56
CA MET A 121 -8.58 2.16 -12.13
C MET A 121 -7.38 1.67 -12.94
N ASN A 122 -6.85 0.49 -12.61
CA ASN A 122 -5.61 -0.01 -13.23
C ASN A 122 -5.85 -0.67 -14.60
N TYR A 123 -7.06 -1.14 -14.92
CA TYR A 123 -7.31 -1.96 -16.13
C TYR A 123 -7.00 -1.23 -17.44
N GLN A 124 -7.33 0.05 -17.53
CA GLN A 124 -7.07 0.86 -18.73
C GLN A 124 -5.79 1.68 -18.60
N SER A 125 -5.18 1.71 -17.42
CA SER A 125 -3.99 2.51 -17.15
C SER A 125 -2.71 1.89 -17.69
N GLY A 126 -2.70 0.60 -18.05
CA GLY A 126 -1.49 -0.15 -18.38
C GLY A 126 -0.66 -0.60 -17.17
N TRP A 127 -1.15 -0.37 -15.95
CA TRP A 127 -0.53 -0.81 -14.71
C TRP A 127 -0.87 -2.25 -14.38
N SER A 128 0.11 -3.04 -13.97
CA SER A 128 -0.11 -4.39 -13.46
C SER A 128 0.87 -4.73 -12.34
N THR A 129 0.43 -5.58 -11.43
CA THR A 129 1.17 -5.90 -10.20
C THR A 129 1.28 -7.41 -10.03
N LEU A 130 2.49 -7.89 -9.78
CA LEU A 130 2.75 -9.24 -9.28
C LEU A 130 2.71 -9.21 -7.75
N CYS A 131 1.62 -9.70 -7.16
CA CYS A 131 1.40 -9.66 -5.72
C CYS A 131 2.30 -10.65 -4.98
N THR A 132 3.10 -10.14 -4.05
CA THR A 132 3.72 -10.95 -2.98
C THR A 132 2.77 -11.17 -1.81
N HIS A 133 1.95 -10.16 -1.49
CA HIS A 133 0.94 -10.21 -0.42
C HIS A 133 -0.33 -9.49 -0.84
N VAL A 134 -1.48 -10.00 -0.38
CA VAL A 134 -2.80 -9.38 -0.52
C VAL A 134 -3.49 -9.39 0.84
N ASN A 135 -3.99 -8.23 1.28
CA ASN A 135 -4.64 -8.06 2.58
C ASN A 135 -3.82 -8.61 3.76
N GLY A 136 -2.50 -8.44 3.73
CA GLY A 136 -1.58 -8.91 4.77
C GLY A 136 -1.29 -10.41 4.77
N HIS A 137 -1.79 -11.16 3.79
CA HIS A 137 -1.46 -12.56 3.61
C HIS A 137 -0.52 -12.77 2.43
N PRO A 138 0.46 -13.68 2.52
CA PRO A 138 1.25 -14.08 1.37
C PRO A 138 0.36 -14.57 0.24
N SER A 139 0.68 -14.13 -0.99
CA SER A 139 -0.03 -14.58 -2.18
C SER A 139 0.28 -16.06 -2.43
N PRO A 140 -0.74 -16.94 -2.57
CA PRO A 140 -0.52 -18.37 -2.75
C PRO A 140 0.12 -18.71 -4.09
N THR A 141 0.07 -17.80 -5.07
CA THR A 141 0.62 -18.00 -6.41
C THR A 141 1.98 -17.34 -6.58
N PHE A 142 2.53 -16.69 -5.55
CA PHE A 142 3.84 -16.05 -5.62
C PHE A 142 4.93 -17.02 -5.12
N PRO A 143 5.99 -17.28 -5.92
CA PRO A 143 7.05 -18.21 -5.55
C PRO A 143 8.02 -17.60 -4.53
N SER A 144 7.55 -17.40 -3.28
CA SER A 144 8.29 -16.72 -2.21
C SER A 144 9.66 -17.33 -1.90
N HIS A 145 9.82 -18.64 -2.12
CA HIS A 145 11.08 -19.36 -1.98
C HIS A 145 12.21 -18.84 -2.89
N LEU A 146 11.88 -18.17 -4.00
CA LEU A 146 12.84 -17.52 -4.90
C LEU A 146 13.24 -16.11 -4.42
N THR A 147 12.57 -15.60 -3.39
CA THR A 147 12.77 -14.25 -2.83
C THR A 147 13.06 -14.27 -1.33
N PRO A 148 14.09 -15.00 -0.87
CA PRO A 148 14.34 -15.18 0.56
C PRO A 148 14.65 -13.87 1.30
N THR A 149 15.37 -12.94 0.66
CA THR A 149 15.71 -11.64 1.26
C THR A 149 14.47 -10.78 1.38
N LEU A 150 13.71 -10.62 0.27
CA LEU A 150 12.47 -9.85 0.30
C LEU A 150 11.46 -10.44 1.29
N SER A 151 11.27 -11.76 1.31
CA SER A 151 10.34 -12.43 2.22
C SER A 151 10.75 -12.23 3.69
N SER A 152 12.06 -12.28 3.99
CA SER A 152 12.58 -11.98 5.33
C SER A 152 12.26 -10.55 5.75
N ILE A 153 12.46 -9.56 4.87
CA ILE A 153 12.15 -8.16 5.15
C ILE A 153 10.63 -7.99 5.38
N LEU A 154 9.80 -8.50 4.48
CA LEU A 154 8.34 -8.34 4.54
C LEU A 154 7.73 -9.01 5.77
N SER A 155 8.29 -10.12 6.26
CA SER A 155 7.83 -10.79 7.48
C SER A 155 7.98 -9.95 8.76
N LYS A 156 8.81 -8.89 8.74
CA LYS A 156 9.05 -8.00 9.89
C LYS A 156 8.05 -6.85 9.96
N ILE A 157 7.25 -6.66 8.91
CA ILE A 157 6.38 -5.51 8.74
C ILE A 157 4.94 -6.01 8.83
N PRO A 158 4.04 -5.32 9.57
CA PRO A 158 2.62 -5.54 9.39
C PRO A 158 2.24 -5.00 8.00
N VAL A 159 2.35 -5.84 6.97
CA VAL A 159 1.96 -5.52 5.58
C VAL A 159 0.42 -5.43 5.53
N ALA A 160 -0.17 -4.46 6.20
CA ALA A 160 -1.62 -4.39 6.37
C ALA A 160 -2.33 -3.82 5.13
N GLY A 161 -1.63 -3.10 4.26
CA GLY A 161 -2.24 -2.25 3.25
C GLY A 161 -2.48 -2.89 1.91
N ARG A 162 -3.50 -3.76 1.84
CA ARG A 162 -4.16 -4.18 0.59
C ARG A 162 -3.30 -5.00 -0.38
N ILE A 163 -2.18 -4.48 -0.88
CA ILE A 163 -1.31 -5.09 -1.90
C ILE A 163 0.15 -4.76 -1.60
N CYS A 164 1.02 -5.77 -1.62
CA CYS A 164 2.47 -5.61 -1.74
C CYS A 164 2.96 -6.41 -2.93
N GLY A 165 3.74 -5.82 -3.82
CA GLY A 165 4.16 -6.51 -5.03
C GLY A 165 5.07 -5.71 -5.93
N PHE A 166 5.54 -6.39 -6.99
CA PHE A 166 6.30 -5.76 -8.06
C PHE A 166 5.33 -5.15 -9.06
N ASN A 167 5.52 -3.88 -9.38
CA ASN A 167 4.66 -3.15 -10.30
C ASN A 167 5.35 -2.95 -11.65
N ARG A 168 4.58 -2.97 -12.73
CA ARG A 168 5.02 -2.55 -14.06
C ARG A 168 3.96 -1.70 -14.73
N GLN A 169 4.42 -0.73 -15.50
CA GLN A 169 3.60 0.19 -16.29
C GLN A 169 3.93 -0.02 -17.78
N LEU A 170 2.92 -0.18 -18.63
CA LEU A 170 3.15 -0.27 -20.08
C LEU A 170 3.69 1.06 -20.64
N PRO A 171 4.50 1.04 -21.70
CA PRO A 171 4.92 2.26 -22.38
C PRO A 171 3.72 3.10 -22.85
N SER A 172 3.85 4.43 -22.81
CA SER A 172 2.83 5.38 -23.28
C SER A 172 1.45 5.21 -22.62
N SER A 173 1.44 4.71 -21.40
CA SER A 173 0.23 4.59 -20.58
C SER A 173 0.44 5.28 -19.23
N GLY A 174 -0.63 5.47 -18.47
CA GLY A 174 -0.56 6.20 -17.21
C GLY A 174 -1.83 6.06 -16.40
N ILE A 175 -1.69 6.31 -15.10
CA ILE A 175 -2.80 6.33 -14.17
C ILE A 175 -3.28 7.79 -14.07
N ALA A 176 -4.60 7.99 -14.22
CA ALA A 176 -5.19 9.30 -14.02
C ALA A 176 -4.95 9.79 -12.58
N PRO A 177 -4.94 11.12 -12.33
CA PRO A 177 -4.91 11.65 -10.98
C PRO A 177 -6.01 11.01 -10.12
N HIS A 178 -5.62 10.45 -8.98
CA HIS A 178 -6.53 9.78 -8.05
C HIS A 178 -5.96 9.83 -6.63
N THR A 179 -6.83 9.58 -5.66
CA THR A 179 -6.45 9.24 -4.29
C THR A 179 -7.02 7.87 -3.95
N ASP A 180 -6.28 7.06 -3.18
CA ASP A 180 -6.77 5.75 -2.71
C ASP A 180 -7.90 5.90 -1.67
N GLY A 181 -8.17 7.13 -1.22
CA GLY A 181 -9.30 7.44 -0.36
C GLY A 181 -9.17 6.96 1.09
N ASN A 182 -7.95 6.59 1.50
CA ASN A 182 -7.63 6.11 2.83
C ASN A 182 -6.32 6.73 3.35
N ALA A 183 -6.33 7.25 4.58
CA ALA A 183 -5.19 7.90 5.22
C ALA A 183 -4.38 7.00 6.17
N MET A 184 -4.72 5.71 6.26
CA MET A 184 -4.13 4.76 7.23
C MET A 184 -2.90 4.02 6.71
N TRP A 185 -2.57 4.17 5.43
CA TRP A 185 -1.44 3.48 4.81
C TRP A 185 -0.50 4.49 4.16
N LEU A 186 0.78 4.13 4.16
CA LEU A 186 1.81 4.79 3.40
C LEU A 186 2.26 3.84 2.30
N THR A 187 2.43 4.36 1.09
CA THR A 187 2.99 3.59 -0.02
C THR A 187 4.50 3.84 -0.09
N LEU A 188 5.28 2.76 -0.05
CA LEU A 188 6.67 2.78 -0.47
C LEU A 188 6.73 2.31 -1.93
N GLN A 189 7.42 3.06 -2.78
CA GLN A 189 7.72 2.70 -4.16
C GLN A 189 9.23 2.70 -4.38
#